data_AF-A0A9P6EAX9-F1
#
_entry.id   AF-A0A9P6EAX9-F1
#
_cell.length_a   1.000
_cell.length_b   1.000
_cell.length_c   1.000
_cell.angle_alpha   90.00
_cell.angle_beta   90.00
_cell.angle_gamma   90.00
#
_symmetry.space_group_name_H-M   'P 1'
#
loop_
_entity.id
_entity.type
_entity.pdbx_description
1 polymer ?
#
loop_
_entity_poly.entity_id
_entity_poly.type
_entity_poly.pdbx_seq_one_letter_code
_entity_poly.pdbx_strand_id
1 'polypeptide(L)'
;MATRWSSQAKPSTITVTVEELLKNATVSYKAYLAVSGDLDEKRHALRRAINDYDQAYSLVIQSPHKLRVTIAINYAAALDEQFKVPGERAGRNAIEVLSQTVDDTQFRTPKSPLYPNLLDNLGQLYLNKYLEEKDGDALKSAREIFESNRVALHKTKGLLYNRALLGLATFTCLRWESGSWPKRSYTMIDELRDAIGMMKLVLQDRNAELQLACLEQLAIAHDFCYRQASSSIKFNKPAPRNSPDLADLNKAVEYNSAALQHAPDEAAAAPILVNLARQLFERHFKERSSDTFDLYEILERVRDAEECIGQLGYSSSLRALRDELIQLKDNIADYQRDKHASISPN
;
A
#
# COMPACT_ATOMS: atom_id res chain seq x y z
N MET A 1 -4.14 -7.42 81.87
CA MET A 1 -3.56 -6.72 80.72
C MET A 1 -4.02 -7.45 79.46
N ALA A 2 -5.00 -6.89 78.75
CA ALA A 2 -5.54 -7.44 77.50
C ALA A 2 -5.25 -6.45 76.38
N THR A 3 -4.32 -6.78 75.50
CA THR A 3 -3.89 -5.93 74.38
C THR A 3 -4.79 -6.19 73.18
N ARG A 4 -5.47 -5.14 72.74
CA ARG A 4 -6.35 -5.07 71.56
C ARG A 4 -5.65 -5.60 70.30
N TRP A 5 -6.27 -6.57 69.65
CA TRP A 5 -5.98 -6.92 68.26
C TRP A 5 -6.66 -5.90 67.34
N SER A 6 -5.84 -5.14 66.61
CA SER A 6 -6.26 -4.24 65.55
C SER A 6 -6.53 -5.05 64.28
N SER A 7 -7.79 -5.16 63.86
CA SER A 7 -8.15 -5.74 62.57
C SER A 7 -7.70 -4.82 61.43
N GLN A 8 -6.62 -5.17 60.74
CA GLN A 8 -6.26 -4.53 59.47
C GLN A 8 -7.31 -4.90 58.41
N ALA A 9 -8.00 -3.89 57.89
CA ALA A 9 -8.90 -4.06 56.75
C ALA A 9 -8.08 -4.54 55.53
N LYS A 10 -8.50 -5.66 54.92
CA LYS A 10 -7.87 -6.14 53.69
C LYS A 10 -8.01 -5.07 52.60
N PRO A 11 -6.93 -4.70 51.88
CA PRO A 11 -7.04 -3.78 50.77
C PRO A 11 -8.01 -4.37 49.74
N SER A 12 -9.02 -3.60 49.36
CA SER A 12 -9.94 -3.95 48.29
C SER A 12 -9.18 -3.96 46.97
N THR A 13 -8.93 -5.15 46.43
CA THR A 13 -8.32 -5.31 45.10
C THR A 13 -9.33 -4.85 44.04
N ILE A 14 -9.14 -3.64 43.51
CA ILE A 14 -9.93 -3.16 42.38
C ILE A 14 -9.58 -4.04 41.18
N THR A 15 -10.55 -4.83 40.71
CA THR A 15 -10.36 -5.71 39.56
C THR A 15 -10.71 -4.92 38.31
N VAL A 16 -9.69 -4.51 37.55
CA VAL A 16 -9.89 -3.76 36.29
C VAL A 16 -10.41 -4.73 35.23
N THR A 17 -11.48 -4.35 34.54
CA THR A 17 -12.10 -5.18 33.49
C THR A 17 -11.45 -4.99 32.12
N VAL A 18 -11.59 -5.96 31.22
CA VAL A 18 -11.11 -5.87 29.82
C VAL A 18 -11.77 -4.70 29.09
N GLU A 19 -13.06 -4.47 29.32
CA GLU A 19 -13.82 -3.34 28.77
C GLU A 19 -13.25 -1.98 29.21
N GLU A 20 -12.87 -1.84 30.48
CA GLU A 20 -12.25 -0.62 31.00
C GLU A 20 -10.87 -0.39 30.38
N LEU A 21 -10.04 -1.43 30.25
CA LEU A 21 -8.74 -1.31 29.59
C LEU A 21 -8.87 -0.92 28.12
N LEU A 22 -9.76 -1.57 27.37
CA LEU A 22 -10.01 -1.19 25.97
C LEU A 22 -10.50 0.25 25.85
N LYS A 23 -11.38 0.69 26.76
CA LYS A 23 -11.86 2.08 26.79
C LYS A 23 -10.70 3.05 27.04
N ASN A 24 -9.84 2.76 28.01
CA ASN A 24 -8.67 3.59 28.31
C ASN A 24 -7.70 3.64 27.12
N ALA A 25 -7.39 2.50 26.52
CA ALA A 25 -6.53 2.41 25.34
C ALA A 25 -7.10 3.22 24.15
N THR A 26 -8.41 3.16 23.95
CA THR A 26 -9.09 3.96 22.92
C THR A 26 -9.00 5.46 23.20
N VAL A 27 -9.11 5.87 24.47
CA VAL A 27 -8.93 7.28 24.87
C VAL A 27 -7.50 7.74 24.62
N SER A 28 -6.51 6.95 25.03
CA SER A 28 -5.09 7.25 24.80
C SER A 28 -4.76 7.35 23.30
N TYR A 29 -5.32 6.46 22.47
CA TYR A 29 -5.13 6.52 21.02
C TYR A 29 -5.78 7.75 20.38
N LYS A 30 -6.98 8.15 20.84
CA LYS A 30 -7.60 9.41 20.41
C LYS A 30 -6.78 10.63 20.81
N ALA A 31 -6.17 10.61 22.00
CA ALA A 31 -5.26 11.66 22.43
C ALA A 31 -4.03 11.74 21.50
N TYR A 32 -3.44 10.60 21.12
CA TYR A 32 -2.38 10.53 20.11
C TYR A 32 -2.79 11.21 18.79
N LEU A 33 -3.97 10.87 18.25
CA LEU A 33 -4.46 11.45 17.00
C LEU A 33 -4.72 12.96 17.08
N ALA A 34 -4.91 13.50 18.28
CA ALA A 34 -5.14 14.93 18.50
C ALA A 34 -3.86 15.76 18.63
N VAL A 35 -2.68 15.14 18.82
CA VAL A 35 -1.41 15.86 18.91
C VAL A 35 -1.01 16.38 17.52
N SER A 36 -0.73 17.68 17.42
CA SER A 36 -0.27 18.33 16.19
C SER A 36 1.06 19.06 16.42
N GLY A 37 1.99 18.96 15.46
CA GLY A 37 3.23 19.75 15.43
C GLY A 37 4.41 19.22 16.25
N ASP A 38 4.21 18.78 17.50
CA ASP A 38 5.31 18.27 18.34
C ASP A 38 5.50 16.75 18.18
N LEU A 39 6.65 16.36 17.60
CA LEU A 39 6.98 14.96 17.33
C LEU A 39 7.25 14.16 18.62
N ASP A 40 7.83 14.78 19.64
CA ASP A 40 8.15 14.09 20.91
C ASP A 40 6.90 13.90 21.76
N GLU A 41 6.01 14.89 21.80
CA GLU A 41 4.69 14.74 22.39
C GLU A 41 3.90 13.63 21.66
N LYS A 42 3.92 13.63 20.32
CA LYS A 42 3.23 12.62 19.51
C LYS A 42 3.76 11.21 19.77
N ARG A 43 5.09 11.04 19.87
CA ARG A 43 5.75 9.79 20.28
C ARG A 43 5.30 9.34 21.66
N HIS A 44 5.26 10.25 22.63
CA HIS A 44 4.88 9.93 23.99
C HIS A 44 3.42 9.47 24.08
N ALA A 45 2.51 10.19 23.41
CA ALA A 45 1.10 9.84 23.35
C ALA A 45 0.87 8.47 22.67
N LEU A 46 1.59 8.18 21.58
CA LEU A 46 1.49 6.90 20.89
C LEU A 46 1.98 5.73 21.75
N ARG A 47 3.15 5.87 22.41
CA ARG A 47 3.67 4.84 23.33
C ARG A 47 2.70 4.55 24.46
N ARG A 48 2.01 5.57 24.98
CA ARG A 48 0.97 5.37 25.99
C ARG A 48 -0.19 4.54 25.46
N ALA A 49 -0.70 4.86 24.26
CA ALA A 49 -1.78 4.11 23.63
C ALA A 49 -1.39 2.64 23.38
N ILE A 50 -0.17 2.39 22.90
CA ILE A 50 0.39 1.06 22.69
C ILE A 50 0.43 0.28 24.01
N ASN A 51 0.95 0.87 25.09
CA ASN A 51 1.01 0.22 26.39
C ASN A 51 -0.38 -0.13 26.94
N ASP A 52 -1.36 0.76 26.77
CA ASP A 52 -2.73 0.50 27.21
C ASP A 52 -3.39 -0.61 26.39
N TYR A 53 -3.14 -0.68 25.08
CA TYR A 53 -3.60 -1.79 24.23
C TYR A 53 -2.89 -3.10 24.55
N ASP A 54 -1.59 -3.07 24.84
CA ASP A 54 -0.82 -4.26 25.23
C ASP A 54 -1.38 -4.89 26.51
N GLN A 55 -1.67 -4.05 27.52
CA GLN A 55 -2.34 -4.50 28.74
C GLN A 55 -3.70 -5.13 28.44
N ALA A 56 -4.55 -4.48 27.63
CA ALA A 56 -5.85 -5.05 27.25
C ALA A 56 -5.71 -6.37 26.49
N TYR A 57 -4.74 -6.46 25.57
CA TYR A 57 -4.49 -7.63 24.73
C TYR A 57 -3.95 -8.81 25.53
N SER A 58 -3.04 -8.57 26.47
CA SER A 58 -2.45 -9.60 27.34
C SER A 58 -3.50 -10.32 28.21
N LEU A 59 -4.59 -9.65 28.58
CA LEU A 59 -5.70 -10.28 29.31
C LEU A 59 -6.55 -11.16 28.38
N VAL A 60 -6.84 -10.69 27.18
CA VAL A 60 -7.74 -11.41 26.27
C VAL A 60 -7.05 -12.51 25.48
N ILE A 61 -5.73 -12.56 25.45
CA ILE A 61 -5.00 -13.64 24.75
C ILE A 61 -5.09 -14.96 25.54
N GLN A 62 -5.02 -14.87 26.86
CA GLN A 62 -5.02 -16.04 27.76
C GLN A 62 -6.38 -16.72 27.89
N SER A 63 -7.48 -16.00 27.61
CA SER A 63 -8.84 -16.52 27.76
C SER A 63 -9.74 -16.07 26.60
N PRO A 64 -10.60 -16.94 26.04
CA PRO A 64 -11.52 -16.56 24.99
C PRO A 64 -12.39 -15.36 25.42
N HIS A 65 -12.25 -14.23 24.74
CA HIS A 65 -13.02 -13.03 25.02
C HIS A 65 -13.67 -12.48 23.75
N LYS A 66 -14.92 -11.99 23.85
CA LYS A 66 -15.69 -11.45 22.70
C LYS A 66 -15.01 -10.23 22.06
N LEU A 67 -14.25 -9.46 22.85
CA LEU A 67 -13.54 -8.25 22.39
C LEU A 67 -12.15 -8.53 21.83
N ARG A 68 -11.67 -9.78 21.82
CA ARG A 68 -10.30 -10.11 21.40
C ARG A 68 -9.97 -9.55 20.01
N VAL A 69 -10.83 -9.80 19.02
CA VAL A 69 -10.61 -9.34 17.63
C VAL A 69 -10.58 -7.80 17.55
N THR A 70 -11.46 -7.12 18.28
CA THR A 70 -11.49 -5.65 18.33
C THR A 70 -10.22 -5.08 18.95
N ILE A 71 -9.77 -5.64 20.08
CA ILE A 71 -8.53 -5.22 20.75
C ILE A 71 -7.33 -5.45 19.82
N ALA A 72 -7.23 -6.63 19.19
CA ALA A 72 -6.14 -6.96 18.29
C ALA A 72 -6.04 -6.00 17.09
N ILE A 73 -7.17 -5.71 16.43
CA ILE A 73 -7.22 -4.77 15.30
C ILE A 73 -6.73 -3.39 15.72
N ASN A 74 -7.24 -2.87 16.84
CA ASN A 74 -6.88 -1.54 17.32
C ASN A 74 -5.43 -1.47 17.82
N TYR A 75 -4.96 -2.55 18.47
CA TYR A 75 -3.58 -2.66 18.93
C TYR A 75 -2.60 -2.68 17.75
N ALA A 76 -2.87 -3.52 16.75
CA ALA A 76 -2.05 -3.58 15.54
C ALA A 76 -2.03 -2.25 14.78
N ALA A 77 -3.14 -1.51 14.74
CA ALA A 77 -3.17 -0.17 14.16
C ALA A 77 -2.25 0.80 14.92
N ALA A 78 -2.25 0.78 16.25
CA ALA A 78 -1.34 1.60 17.05
C ALA A 78 0.14 1.20 16.84
N LEU A 79 0.42 -0.09 16.70
CA LEU A 79 1.77 -0.60 16.39
C LEU A 79 2.22 -0.20 14.97
N ASP A 80 1.33 -0.20 13.98
CA ASP A 80 1.61 0.26 12.61
C ASP A 80 1.91 1.77 12.58
N GLU A 81 1.16 2.58 13.32
CA GLU A 81 1.44 4.01 13.46
C GLU A 81 2.83 4.28 14.06
N GLN A 82 3.32 3.42 14.95
CA GLN A 82 4.66 3.56 15.52
C GLN A 82 5.73 3.50 14.44
N PHE A 83 5.52 2.70 13.40
CA PHE A 83 6.47 2.57 12.28
C PHE A 83 6.53 3.83 11.40
N LYS A 84 5.43 4.58 11.33
CA LYS A 84 5.37 5.84 10.57
C LYS A 84 6.10 6.98 11.27
N VAL A 85 6.43 6.82 12.55
CA VAL A 85 7.17 7.81 13.32
C VAL A 85 8.68 7.66 13.07
N PRO A 86 9.39 8.69 12.56
CA PRO A 86 10.81 8.59 12.27
C PRO A 86 11.64 8.11 13.48
N GLY A 87 12.50 7.12 13.25
CA GLY A 87 13.44 6.59 14.26
C GLY A 87 12.92 5.40 15.08
N GLU A 88 11.65 5.02 14.95
CA GLU A 88 11.08 3.84 15.59
C GLU A 88 11.18 2.61 14.65
N ARG A 89 11.44 1.41 15.18
CA ARG A 89 11.49 0.14 14.42
C ARG A 89 10.61 -0.89 15.12
N ALA A 90 9.32 -1.01 14.75
CA ALA A 90 8.38 -1.86 15.48
C ALA A 90 7.32 -2.62 14.63
N GLY A 91 7.36 -2.57 13.29
CA GLY A 91 6.31 -3.15 12.44
C GLY A 91 6.07 -4.67 12.60
N ARG A 92 7.06 -5.43 13.11
CA ARG A 92 6.93 -6.89 13.31
C ARG A 92 5.88 -7.27 14.34
N ASN A 93 5.65 -6.42 15.33
CA ASN A 93 4.73 -6.71 16.43
C ASN A 93 3.27 -6.69 15.97
N ALA A 94 2.92 -5.85 14.98
CA ALA A 94 1.55 -5.76 14.46
C ALA A 94 1.14 -7.05 13.73
N ILE A 95 2.04 -7.59 12.90
CA ILE A 95 1.83 -8.87 12.19
C ILE A 95 1.66 -10.00 13.20
N GLU A 96 2.51 -10.07 14.23
CA GLU A 96 2.41 -11.11 15.27
C GLU A 96 1.05 -11.09 15.99
N VAL A 97 0.61 -9.90 16.45
CA VAL A 97 -0.69 -9.72 17.12
C VAL A 97 -1.84 -10.18 16.23
N LEU A 98 -1.86 -9.79 14.95
CA LEU A 98 -2.95 -10.14 14.05
C LEU A 98 -2.90 -11.62 13.62
N SER A 99 -1.72 -12.16 13.30
CA SER A 99 -1.56 -13.58 12.93
C SER A 99 -2.01 -14.51 14.05
N GLN A 100 -1.59 -14.25 15.30
CA GLN A 100 -2.05 -15.02 16.44
C GLN A 100 -3.57 -14.93 16.64
N THR A 101 -4.14 -13.73 16.43
CA THR A 101 -5.59 -13.54 16.52
C THR A 101 -6.33 -14.27 15.40
N VAL A 102 -5.78 -14.35 14.18
CA VAL A 102 -6.33 -15.12 13.06
C VAL A 102 -6.32 -16.60 13.40
N ASP A 103 -5.19 -17.14 13.87
CA ASP A 103 -5.04 -18.55 14.23
C ASP A 103 -6.05 -18.98 15.29
N ASP A 104 -6.28 -18.13 16.29
CA ASP A 104 -7.25 -18.37 17.35
C ASP A 104 -8.71 -18.27 16.88
N THR A 105 -8.99 -17.44 15.86
CA THR A 105 -10.35 -17.10 15.44
C THR A 105 -10.82 -17.97 14.28
N GLN A 106 -9.92 -18.47 13.43
CA GLN A 106 -10.27 -19.17 12.18
C GLN A 106 -11.10 -20.43 12.41
N PHE A 107 -10.94 -21.09 13.57
CA PHE A 107 -11.65 -22.33 13.95
C PHE A 107 -12.89 -22.09 14.82
N ARG A 108 -13.20 -20.83 15.19
CA ARG A 108 -14.35 -20.53 16.06
C ARG A 108 -15.66 -20.47 15.27
N THR A 109 -16.72 -20.99 15.87
CA THR A 109 -18.08 -20.93 15.33
C THR A 109 -19.04 -20.39 16.41
N PRO A 110 -19.77 -19.28 16.14
CA PRO A 110 -19.67 -18.42 14.95
C PRO A 110 -18.35 -17.63 14.91
N LYS A 111 -17.87 -17.31 13.70
CA LYS A 111 -16.74 -16.39 13.53
C LYS A 111 -17.15 -14.97 13.97
N SER A 112 -16.19 -14.20 14.46
CA SER A 112 -16.40 -12.78 14.74
C SER A 112 -16.85 -12.05 13.47
N PRO A 113 -17.83 -11.13 13.53
CA PRO A 113 -18.20 -10.31 12.38
C PRO A 113 -17.05 -9.43 11.88
N LEU A 114 -16.03 -9.18 12.72
CA LEU A 114 -14.83 -8.42 12.38
C LEU A 114 -13.70 -9.28 11.81
N TYR A 115 -13.91 -10.59 11.63
CA TYR A 115 -12.90 -11.47 11.05
C TYR A 115 -12.44 -11.04 9.65
N PRO A 116 -13.30 -10.54 8.74
CA PRO A 116 -12.85 -10.01 7.47
C PRO A 116 -11.95 -8.76 7.59
N ASN A 117 -12.21 -7.87 8.56
CA ASN A 117 -11.35 -6.71 8.85
C ASN A 117 -9.99 -7.17 9.37
N LEU A 118 -9.97 -8.19 10.22
CA LEU A 118 -8.74 -8.79 10.73
C LEU A 118 -7.86 -9.32 9.59
N LEU A 119 -8.46 -10.05 8.64
CA LEU A 119 -7.73 -10.54 7.45
C LEU A 119 -7.26 -9.40 6.55
N ASP A 120 -8.10 -8.40 6.28
CA ASP A 120 -7.72 -7.24 5.46
C ASP A 120 -6.47 -6.53 6.03
N ASN A 121 -6.50 -6.23 7.33
CA ASN A 121 -5.39 -5.56 8.00
C ASN A 121 -4.12 -6.42 8.00
N LEU A 122 -4.23 -7.72 8.26
CA LEU A 122 -3.07 -8.62 8.23
C LEU A 122 -2.47 -8.74 6.83
N GLY A 123 -3.32 -8.85 5.80
CA GLY A 123 -2.89 -8.88 4.40
C GLY A 123 -2.12 -7.61 4.02
N GLN A 124 -2.62 -6.45 4.43
CA GLN A 124 -1.95 -5.17 4.19
C GLN A 124 -0.60 -5.06 4.92
N LEU A 125 -0.51 -5.51 6.18
CA LEU A 125 0.76 -5.49 6.91
C LEU A 125 1.82 -6.38 6.26
N TYR A 126 1.45 -7.57 5.79
CA TYR A 126 2.37 -8.43 5.04
C TYR A 126 2.80 -7.80 3.71
N LEU A 127 1.89 -7.09 3.02
CA LEU A 127 2.20 -6.36 1.80
C LEU A 127 3.20 -5.22 2.07
N ASN A 128 2.97 -4.42 3.11
CA ASN A 128 3.88 -3.36 3.53
C ASN A 128 5.27 -3.90 3.88
N LYS A 129 5.32 -4.99 4.66
CA LYS A 129 6.58 -5.67 5.00
C LYS A 129 7.34 -6.11 3.75
N TYR A 130 6.65 -6.65 2.74
CA TYR A 130 7.29 -6.96 1.47
C TYR A 130 7.81 -5.70 0.75
N LEU A 131 7.04 -4.62 0.71
CA LEU A 131 7.47 -3.39 0.03
C LEU A 131 8.75 -2.82 0.64
N GLU A 132 8.88 -2.90 1.97
CA GLU A 132 10.01 -2.40 2.76
C GLU A 132 11.21 -3.34 2.78
N GLU A 133 11.01 -4.61 3.13
CA GLU A 133 12.09 -5.57 3.37
C GLU A 133 12.39 -6.43 2.12
N LYS A 134 11.56 -6.35 1.07
CA LYS A 134 11.56 -7.26 -0.09
C LYS A 134 11.47 -8.74 0.30
N ASP A 135 10.80 -9.03 1.43
CA ASP A 135 10.59 -10.37 1.98
C ASP A 135 9.56 -11.17 1.16
N GLY A 136 10.03 -12.11 0.34
CA GLY A 136 9.18 -12.94 -0.52
C GLY A 136 8.17 -13.80 0.24
N ASP A 137 8.47 -14.21 1.49
CA ASP A 137 7.53 -14.97 2.31
C ASP A 137 6.38 -14.09 2.78
N ALA A 138 6.65 -12.83 3.12
CA ALA A 138 5.62 -11.84 3.45
C ALA A 138 4.67 -11.62 2.26
N LEU A 139 5.19 -11.50 1.04
CA LEU A 139 4.36 -11.37 -0.16
C LEU A 139 3.45 -12.58 -0.37
N LYS A 140 3.98 -13.80 -0.14
CA LYS A 140 3.18 -15.04 -0.22
C LYS A 140 2.08 -15.05 0.84
N SER A 141 2.38 -14.71 2.09
CA SER A 141 1.39 -14.62 3.17
C SER A 141 0.30 -13.58 2.87
N ALA A 142 0.65 -12.40 2.34
CA ALA A 142 -0.33 -11.40 1.93
C ALA A 142 -1.37 -11.99 0.96
N ARG A 143 -0.92 -12.72 -0.06
CA ARG A 143 -1.80 -13.38 -1.04
C ARG A 143 -2.76 -14.37 -0.38
N GLU A 144 -2.23 -15.27 0.46
CA GLU A 144 -3.03 -16.30 1.13
C GLU A 144 -4.11 -15.68 2.03
N ILE A 145 -3.77 -14.60 2.73
CA ILE A 145 -4.69 -13.85 3.58
C ILE A 145 -5.76 -13.13 2.75
N PHE A 146 -5.40 -12.41 1.68
CA PHE A 146 -6.38 -11.75 0.82
C PHE A 146 -7.31 -12.73 0.11
N GLU A 147 -6.79 -13.88 -0.33
CA GLU A 147 -7.60 -14.93 -0.94
C GLU A 147 -8.60 -15.53 0.07
N SER A 148 -8.15 -15.79 1.29
CA SER A 148 -9.02 -16.23 2.39
C SER A 148 -10.12 -15.21 2.68
N ASN A 149 -9.79 -13.92 2.65
CA ASN A 149 -10.76 -12.83 2.87
C ASN A 149 -11.77 -12.75 1.71
N ARG A 150 -11.31 -12.82 0.46
CA ARG A 150 -12.14 -12.84 -0.74
C ARG A 150 -13.16 -13.97 -0.71
N VAL A 151 -12.73 -15.18 -0.35
CA VAL A 151 -13.60 -16.36 -0.22
C VAL A 151 -14.64 -16.13 0.88
N ALA A 152 -14.25 -15.60 2.03
CA ALA A 152 -15.16 -15.31 3.13
C ALA A 152 -16.23 -14.26 2.76
N LEU A 153 -15.88 -13.30 1.90
CA LEU A 153 -16.74 -12.17 1.52
C LEU A 153 -17.46 -12.32 0.18
N HIS A 154 -17.26 -13.43 -0.54
CA HIS A 154 -17.77 -13.63 -1.90
C HIS A 154 -19.29 -13.42 -2.05
N LYS A 155 -20.06 -13.68 -0.98
CA LYS A 155 -21.52 -13.52 -0.99
C LYS A 155 -21.98 -12.07 -0.80
N THR A 156 -21.25 -11.26 -0.03
CA THR A 156 -21.68 -9.90 0.32
C THR A 156 -21.16 -8.85 -0.66
N LYS A 157 -20.00 -9.08 -1.31
CA LYS A 157 -19.42 -8.21 -2.35
C LYS A 157 -19.42 -6.72 -1.98
N GLY A 158 -19.00 -6.41 -0.75
CA GLY A 158 -18.89 -5.03 -0.24
C GLY A 158 -17.46 -4.48 -0.28
N LEU A 159 -17.22 -3.37 0.42
CA LEU A 159 -15.93 -2.66 0.46
C LEU A 159 -14.74 -3.59 0.77
N LEU A 160 -14.85 -4.45 1.79
CA LEU A 160 -13.77 -5.36 2.17
C LEU A 160 -13.49 -6.44 1.10
N TYR A 161 -14.51 -6.82 0.32
CA TYR A 161 -14.32 -7.74 -0.80
C TYR A 161 -13.51 -7.06 -1.90
N ASN A 162 -13.84 -5.81 -2.20
CA ASN A 162 -13.12 -5.00 -3.19
C ASN A 162 -11.68 -4.73 -2.75
N ARG A 163 -11.43 -4.46 -1.47
CA ARG A 163 -10.07 -4.35 -0.91
C ARG A 163 -9.28 -5.65 -1.03
N ALA A 164 -9.88 -6.80 -0.75
CA ALA A 164 -9.24 -8.10 -0.96
C ALA A 164 -8.88 -8.35 -2.44
N LEU A 165 -9.76 -7.97 -3.37
CA LEU A 165 -9.47 -8.04 -4.81
C LEU A 165 -8.31 -7.12 -5.21
N LEU A 166 -8.28 -5.89 -4.69
CA LEU A 166 -7.18 -4.96 -4.93
C LEU A 166 -5.86 -5.48 -4.36
N GLY A 167 -5.87 -6.06 -3.16
CA GLY A 167 -4.70 -6.68 -2.55
C GLY A 167 -4.14 -7.85 -3.39
N LEU A 168 -5.02 -8.71 -3.93
CA LEU A 168 -4.62 -9.78 -4.85
C LEU A 168 -4.05 -9.25 -6.17
N ALA A 169 -4.67 -8.21 -6.74
CA ALA A 169 -4.17 -7.56 -7.95
C ALA A 169 -2.79 -6.92 -7.73
N THR A 170 -2.61 -6.24 -6.59
CA THR A 170 -1.34 -5.62 -6.19
C THR A 170 -0.26 -6.67 -5.98
N PHE A 171 -0.57 -7.80 -5.32
CA PHE A 171 0.35 -8.94 -5.20
C PHE A 171 0.85 -9.41 -6.56
N THR A 172 -0.06 -9.57 -7.54
CA THR A 172 0.31 -10.03 -8.89
C THR A 172 1.27 -9.07 -9.57
N CYS A 173 1.04 -7.75 -9.43
CA CYS A 173 1.91 -6.70 -9.96
C CYS A 173 3.29 -6.70 -9.27
N LEU A 174 3.34 -6.75 -7.93
CA LEU A 174 4.59 -6.71 -7.17
C LEU A 174 5.46 -7.96 -7.33
N ARG A 175 4.81 -9.14 -7.37
CA ARG A 175 5.52 -10.40 -7.64
C ARG A 175 6.21 -10.34 -8.99
N TRP A 176 5.62 -9.62 -9.95
CA TRP A 176 6.25 -9.37 -11.23
C TRP A 176 7.52 -8.52 -11.11
N GLU A 177 7.44 -7.36 -10.45
CA GLU A 177 8.57 -6.40 -10.33
C GLU A 177 9.81 -7.01 -9.68
N SER A 178 9.64 -7.94 -8.74
CA SER A 178 10.77 -8.63 -8.10
C SER A 178 11.54 -9.57 -9.02
N GLY A 179 11.08 -9.81 -10.26
CA GLY A 179 11.71 -10.76 -11.16
C GLY A 179 11.62 -12.21 -10.66
N SER A 180 10.78 -12.48 -9.67
CA SER A 180 10.59 -13.81 -9.03
C SER A 180 9.90 -14.84 -9.94
N TRP A 181 9.59 -14.48 -11.19
CA TRP A 181 8.94 -15.35 -12.15
C TRP A 181 9.93 -16.07 -13.06
N PRO A 182 9.62 -17.31 -13.50
CA PRO A 182 10.30 -17.91 -14.63
C PRO A 182 10.16 -16.96 -15.83
N LYS A 183 11.28 -16.63 -16.50
CA LYS A 183 11.38 -15.59 -17.56
C LYS A 183 10.42 -15.72 -18.75
N ARG A 184 9.49 -16.69 -18.79
CA ARG A 184 8.71 -17.08 -19.98
C ARG A 184 7.34 -17.74 -19.72
N SER A 185 6.58 -17.42 -18.67
CA SER A 185 5.21 -17.98 -18.58
C SER A 185 4.17 -17.00 -19.11
N TYR A 186 3.49 -17.41 -20.19
CA TYR A 186 2.32 -16.70 -20.73
C TYR A 186 1.22 -16.52 -19.68
N THR A 187 1.17 -17.43 -18.69
CA THR A 187 0.28 -17.35 -17.52
C THR A 187 0.44 -16.05 -16.74
N MET A 188 1.58 -15.35 -16.83
CA MET A 188 1.78 -14.07 -16.15
C MET A 188 0.93 -12.96 -16.75
N ILE A 189 0.82 -12.91 -18.08
CA ILE A 189 -0.03 -11.92 -18.75
C ILE A 189 -1.49 -12.21 -18.40
N ASP A 190 -1.89 -13.48 -18.39
CA ASP A 190 -3.23 -13.88 -18.01
C ASP A 190 -3.55 -13.48 -16.55
N GLU A 191 -2.64 -13.75 -15.60
CA GLU A 191 -2.80 -13.34 -14.19
C GLU A 191 -2.88 -11.81 -14.03
N LEU A 192 -2.11 -11.05 -14.82
CA LEU A 192 -2.19 -9.58 -14.84
C LEU A 192 -3.49 -9.08 -15.48
N ARG A 193 -3.99 -9.73 -16.53
CA ARG A 193 -5.28 -9.40 -17.13
C ARG A 193 -6.43 -9.74 -16.19
N ASP A 194 -6.33 -10.82 -15.43
CA ASP A 194 -7.27 -11.15 -14.35
C ASP A 194 -7.23 -10.08 -13.26
N ALA A 195 -6.03 -9.66 -12.82
CA ALA A 195 -5.85 -8.56 -11.88
C ALA A 195 -6.47 -7.25 -12.38
N ILE A 196 -6.25 -6.89 -13.65
CA ILE A 196 -6.91 -5.75 -14.31
C ILE A 196 -8.43 -5.92 -14.30
N GLY A 197 -8.95 -7.11 -14.58
CA GLY A 197 -10.37 -7.43 -14.49
C GLY A 197 -10.94 -7.20 -13.08
N MET A 198 -10.23 -7.67 -12.05
CA MET A 198 -10.60 -7.45 -10.65
C MET A 198 -10.60 -5.97 -10.28
N MET A 199 -9.56 -5.23 -10.66
CA MET A 199 -9.46 -3.79 -10.42
C MET A 199 -10.59 -3.01 -11.09
N LYS A 200 -10.95 -3.33 -12.33
CA LYS A 200 -12.11 -2.70 -12.99
C LYS A 200 -13.43 -2.90 -12.25
N LEU A 201 -13.60 -4.02 -11.55
CA LEU A 201 -14.77 -4.22 -10.66
C LEU A 201 -14.70 -3.30 -9.44
N VAL A 202 -13.51 -3.15 -8.85
CA VAL A 202 -13.27 -2.26 -7.71
C VAL A 202 -13.50 -0.79 -8.07
N LEU A 203 -13.18 -0.38 -9.29
CA LEU A 203 -13.35 1.00 -9.76
C LEU A 203 -14.81 1.48 -9.77
N GLN A 204 -15.77 0.55 -9.75
CA GLN A 204 -17.20 0.84 -9.64
C GLN A 204 -17.64 1.22 -8.22
N ASP A 205 -16.76 1.05 -7.23
CA ASP A 205 -16.99 1.50 -5.85
C ASP A 205 -17.04 3.02 -5.77
N ARG A 206 -17.74 3.58 -4.78
CA ARG A 206 -17.85 5.02 -4.56
C ARG A 206 -16.76 5.57 -3.63
N ASN A 207 -15.94 4.70 -3.05
CA ASN A 207 -14.85 5.10 -2.18
C ASN A 207 -13.69 5.68 -3.00
N ALA A 208 -13.42 6.98 -2.84
CA ALA A 208 -12.41 7.70 -3.60
C ALA A 208 -10.98 7.18 -3.38
N GLU A 209 -10.63 6.81 -2.14
CA GLU A 209 -9.30 6.25 -1.83
C GLU A 209 -9.09 4.91 -2.55
N LEU A 210 -10.13 4.08 -2.56
CA LEU A 210 -10.09 2.78 -3.24
C LEU A 210 -10.03 2.95 -4.77
N GLN A 211 -10.75 3.94 -5.32
CA GLN A 211 -10.67 4.29 -6.73
C GLN A 211 -9.27 4.77 -7.11
N LEU A 212 -8.67 5.66 -6.31
CA LEU A 212 -7.31 6.15 -6.52
C LEU A 212 -6.31 5.00 -6.54
N ALA A 213 -6.30 4.17 -5.48
CA ALA A 213 -5.40 3.02 -5.39
C ALA A 213 -5.62 2.04 -6.56
N CYS A 214 -6.88 1.83 -6.98
CA CYS A 214 -7.20 1.01 -8.14
C CYS A 214 -6.66 1.60 -9.46
N LEU A 215 -6.78 2.91 -9.68
CA LEU A 215 -6.29 3.58 -10.89
C LEU A 215 -4.77 3.51 -10.98
N GLU A 216 -4.07 3.74 -9.86
CA GLU A 216 -2.61 3.61 -9.79
C GLU A 216 -2.15 2.19 -10.17
N GLN A 217 -2.77 1.17 -9.57
CA GLN A 217 -2.42 -0.23 -9.85
C GLN A 217 -2.77 -0.63 -11.29
N LEU A 218 -3.87 -0.12 -11.85
CA LEU A 218 -4.19 -0.29 -13.27
C LEU A 218 -3.13 0.35 -14.17
N ALA A 219 -2.68 1.56 -13.84
CA ALA A 219 -1.65 2.25 -14.60
C ALA A 219 -0.32 1.47 -14.59
N ILE A 220 0.09 0.98 -13.41
CA ILE A 220 1.29 0.14 -13.25
C ILE A 220 1.17 -1.16 -14.06
N ALA A 221 0.04 -1.86 -13.95
CA ALA A 221 -0.18 -3.11 -14.66
C ALA A 221 -0.11 -2.95 -16.19
N HIS A 222 -0.71 -1.89 -16.73
CA HIS A 222 -0.69 -1.60 -18.16
C HIS A 222 0.69 -1.13 -18.65
N ASP A 223 1.36 -0.24 -17.93
CA ASP A 223 2.76 0.15 -18.22
C ASP A 223 3.67 -1.07 -18.25
N PHE A 224 3.44 -1.99 -17.32
CA PHE A 224 4.17 -3.22 -17.27
C PHE A 224 3.93 -4.11 -18.49
N CYS A 225 2.66 -4.38 -18.86
CA CYS A 225 2.32 -5.14 -20.07
C CYS A 225 3.01 -4.57 -21.32
N TYR A 226 3.03 -3.23 -21.44
CA TYR A 226 3.70 -2.52 -22.52
C TYR A 226 5.22 -2.78 -22.54
N ARG A 227 5.91 -2.62 -21.40
CA ARG A 227 7.36 -2.83 -21.28
C ARG A 227 7.75 -4.27 -21.60
N GLN A 228 6.96 -5.24 -21.16
CA GLN A 228 7.21 -6.66 -21.45
C GLN A 228 7.14 -6.94 -22.94
N ALA A 229 6.09 -6.47 -23.61
CA ALA A 229 5.93 -6.66 -25.04
C ALA A 229 7.08 -5.98 -25.81
N SER A 230 7.53 -4.81 -25.35
CA SER A 230 8.66 -4.07 -25.92
C SER A 230 10.00 -4.82 -25.75
N SER A 231 10.21 -5.49 -24.63
CA SER A 231 11.43 -6.26 -24.36
C SER A 231 11.52 -7.55 -25.20
N SER A 232 10.39 -8.18 -25.50
CA SER A 232 10.32 -9.45 -26.24
C SER A 232 10.74 -9.29 -27.71
N ILE A 233 10.56 -8.09 -28.30
CA ILE A 233 10.99 -7.78 -29.67
C ILE A 233 12.50 -7.83 -29.83
N LYS A 234 13.28 -7.50 -28.79
CA LYS A 234 14.75 -7.46 -28.87
C LYS A 234 15.40 -8.84 -29.09
N PHE A 235 14.64 -9.94 -28.97
CA PHE A 235 15.17 -11.31 -29.02
C PHE A 235 14.82 -12.08 -30.30
N ASN A 236 14.51 -11.42 -31.43
CA ASN A 236 14.27 -12.04 -32.74
C ASN A 236 13.23 -13.18 -32.74
N LYS A 237 12.34 -13.23 -31.75
CA LYS A 237 11.15 -14.07 -31.84
C LYS A 237 10.11 -13.32 -32.67
N PRO A 238 9.34 -14.01 -33.53
CA PRO A 238 8.17 -13.39 -34.13
C PRO A 238 7.37 -12.80 -32.97
N ALA A 239 7.19 -11.48 -32.98
CA ALA A 239 6.32 -10.84 -32.02
C ALA A 239 4.99 -11.62 -32.08
N PRO A 240 4.35 -11.97 -30.93
CA PRO A 240 2.96 -12.35 -30.99
C PRO A 240 2.24 -11.29 -31.85
N ARG A 241 1.26 -11.69 -32.67
CA ARG A 241 0.66 -10.87 -33.76
C ARG A 241 0.15 -9.47 -33.38
N ASN A 242 0.30 -9.06 -32.13
CA ASN A 242 0.13 -7.72 -31.59
C ASN A 242 1.54 -7.19 -31.22
N SER A 243 2.05 -6.20 -31.97
CA SER A 243 3.20 -5.37 -31.55
C SER A 243 3.04 -4.90 -30.09
N PRO A 244 4.11 -4.44 -29.39
CA PRO A 244 3.98 -3.80 -28.08
C PRO A 244 2.87 -2.78 -28.17
N ASP A 245 1.78 -3.10 -27.48
CA ASP A 245 0.52 -2.47 -27.77
C ASP A 245 0.63 -1.06 -27.20
N LEU A 246 0.79 -0.07 -28.09
CA LEU A 246 0.67 1.32 -27.70
C LEU A 246 -0.66 1.54 -26.98
N ALA A 247 -1.66 0.67 -27.16
CA ALA A 247 -2.87 0.67 -26.35
C ALA A 247 -2.63 0.43 -24.85
N ASP A 248 -1.71 -0.47 -24.46
CA ASP A 248 -1.38 -0.67 -23.04
C ASP A 248 -0.67 0.56 -22.48
N LEU A 249 0.27 1.17 -23.21
CA LEU A 249 0.90 2.42 -22.77
C LEU A 249 -0.11 3.58 -22.69
N ASN A 250 -0.99 3.71 -23.67
CA ASN A 250 -2.05 4.72 -23.66
C ASN A 250 -3.03 4.51 -22.50
N LYS A 251 -3.35 3.26 -22.15
CA LYS A 251 -4.14 2.96 -20.96
C LYS A 251 -3.41 3.31 -19.67
N ALA A 252 -2.11 3.07 -19.59
CA ALA A 252 -1.31 3.49 -18.44
C ALA A 252 -1.36 5.01 -18.23
N VAL A 253 -1.19 5.78 -19.31
CA VAL A 253 -1.32 7.25 -19.33
C VAL A 253 -2.73 7.68 -18.92
N GLU A 254 -3.78 7.06 -19.47
CA GLU A 254 -5.18 7.34 -19.14
C GLU A 254 -5.46 7.14 -17.65
N TYR A 255 -5.04 6.00 -17.08
CA TYR A 255 -5.27 5.71 -15.67
C TYR A 255 -4.45 6.57 -14.73
N ASN A 256 -3.18 6.89 -15.05
CA ASN A 256 -2.40 7.84 -14.26
C ASN A 256 -3.00 9.26 -14.31
N SER A 257 -3.48 9.68 -15.47
CA SER A 257 -4.16 10.97 -15.61
C SER A 257 -5.44 11.03 -14.78
N ALA A 258 -6.22 9.94 -14.76
CA ALA A 258 -7.39 9.81 -13.89
C ALA A 258 -6.99 9.76 -12.41
N ALA A 259 -5.98 8.98 -12.03
CA ALA A 259 -5.48 8.88 -10.66
C ALA A 259 -5.07 10.26 -10.12
N LEU A 260 -4.38 11.06 -10.94
CA LEU A 260 -3.96 12.40 -10.58
C LEU A 260 -5.15 13.32 -10.22
N GLN A 261 -6.29 13.17 -10.89
CA GLN A 261 -7.52 13.92 -10.58
C GLN A 261 -8.14 13.53 -9.24
N HIS A 262 -7.79 12.35 -8.72
CA HIS A 262 -8.28 11.82 -7.44
C HIS A 262 -7.26 11.95 -6.29
N ALA A 263 -6.05 12.44 -6.56
CA ALA A 263 -5.00 12.58 -5.55
C ALA A 263 -5.43 13.60 -4.47
N PRO A 264 -5.45 13.22 -3.18
CA PRO A 264 -5.92 14.11 -2.11
C PRO A 264 -4.92 15.21 -1.74
N ASP A 265 -3.63 14.99 -2.00
CA ASP A 265 -2.53 15.87 -1.67
C ASP A 265 -1.33 15.68 -2.60
N GLU A 266 -0.30 16.50 -2.42
CA GLU A 266 0.95 16.45 -3.19
C GLU A 266 1.73 15.16 -2.95
N ALA A 267 1.60 14.54 -1.76
CA ALA A 267 2.27 13.29 -1.43
C ALA A 267 1.78 12.14 -2.31
N ALA A 268 0.46 12.06 -2.50
CA ALA A 268 -0.17 11.12 -3.41
C ALA A 268 0.09 11.48 -4.89
N ALA A 269 0.10 12.78 -5.24
CA ALA A 269 0.29 13.22 -6.62
C ALA A 269 1.71 12.96 -7.15
N ALA A 270 2.75 13.12 -6.33
CA ALA A 270 4.15 13.01 -6.74
C ALA A 270 4.50 11.71 -7.50
N PRO A 271 4.24 10.49 -6.99
CA PRO A 271 4.52 9.26 -7.72
C PRO A 271 3.72 9.12 -9.02
N ILE A 272 2.48 9.63 -9.05
CA ILE A 272 1.63 9.59 -10.24
C ILE A 272 2.22 10.48 -11.33
N LEU A 273 2.64 11.70 -10.99
CA LEU A 273 3.23 12.66 -11.92
C LEU A 273 4.54 12.13 -12.54
N VAL A 274 5.42 11.53 -11.74
CA VAL A 274 6.67 10.92 -12.25
C VAL A 274 6.36 9.80 -13.23
N ASN A 275 5.43 8.89 -12.88
CA ASN A 275 5.03 7.80 -13.76
C ASN A 275 4.38 8.30 -15.05
N LEU A 276 3.51 9.30 -14.95
CA LEU A 276 2.84 9.90 -16.10
C LEU A 276 3.85 10.57 -17.04
N ALA A 277 4.77 11.39 -16.51
CA ALA A 277 5.82 12.04 -17.29
C ALA A 277 6.67 11.01 -18.06
N ARG A 278 7.07 9.94 -17.38
CA ARG A 278 7.83 8.85 -18.00
C ARG A 278 7.05 8.15 -19.11
N GLN A 279 5.79 7.80 -18.86
CA GLN A 279 4.95 7.10 -19.84
C GLN A 279 4.68 7.96 -21.08
N LEU A 280 4.42 9.25 -20.88
CA LEU A 280 4.28 10.23 -21.97
C LEU A 280 5.58 10.32 -22.79
N PHE A 281 6.75 10.36 -22.14
CA PHE A 281 8.04 10.36 -22.82
C PHE A 281 8.28 9.07 -23.63
N GLU A 282 7.98 7.91 -23.05
CA GLU A 282 8.05 6.62 -23.73
C GLU A 282 7.12 6.59 -24.96
N ARG A 283 5.89 7.14 -24.84
CA ARG A 283 4.92 7.22 -25.94
C ARG A 283 5.44 8.10 -27.07
N HIS A 284 5.84 9.33 -26.74
CA HIS A 284 6.37 10.31 -27.69
C HIS A 284 7.54 9.73 -28.51
N PHE A 285 8.49 9.10 -27.82
CA PHE A 285 9.66 8.50 -28.47
C PHE A 285 9.28 7.35 -29.41
N LYS A 286 8.31 6.52 -29.01
CA LYS A 286 7.93 5.30 -29.75
C LYS A 286 7.08 5.57 -30.97
N GLU A 287 6.14 6.50 -30.85
CA GLU A 287 5.34 6.95 -31.98
C GLU A 287 6.17 7.77 -32.97
N ARG A 288 7.40 8.16 -32.59
CA ARG A 288 8.23 9.15 -33.30
C ARG A 288 7.41 10.39 -33.64
N SER A 289 6.51 10.74 -32.72
CA SER A 289 5.56 11.80 -32.96
C SER A 289 6.34 13.10 -33.16
N SER A 290 6.10 13.79 -34.28
CA SER A 290 6.61 15.15 -34.44
C SER A 290 5.82 16.15 -33.59
N ASP A 291 4.78 15.67 -32.89
CA ASP A 291 3.89 16.50 -32.10
C ASP A 291 4.64 17.08 -30.89
N THR A 292 4.82 18.39 -30.92
CA THR A 292 5.41 19.16 -29.82
C THR A 292 4.52 19.15 -28.59
N PHE A 293 3.22 18.86 -28.72
CA PHE A 293 2.26 18.83 -27.62
C PHE A 293 2.66 17.85 -26.52
N ASP A 294 3.02 16.60 -26.89
CA ASP A 294 3.48 15.59 -25.93
C ASP A 294 4.72 16.07 -25.15
N LEU A 295 5.67 16.75 -25.81
CA LEU A 295 6.89 17.23 -25.15
C LEU A 295 6.61 18.33 -24.13
N TYR A 296 5.69 19.24 -24.42
CA TYR A 296 5.26 20.25 -23.45
C TYR A 296 4.56 19.61 -22.25
N GLU A 297 3.67 18.65 -22.49
CA GLU A 297 2.98 17.93 -21.42
C GLU A 297 3.98 17.17 -20.54
N ILE A 298 4.96 16.47 -21.12
CA ILE A 298 6.03 15.78 -20.37
C ILE A 298 6.77 16.76 -19.45
N LEU A 299 7.21 17.91 -19.98
CA LEU A 299 7.96 18.92 -19.21
C LEU A 299 7.11 19.54 -18.10
N GLU A 300 5.82 19.76 -18.34
CA GLU A 300 4.88 20.20 -17.32
C GLU A 300 4.76 19.18 -16.19
N ARG A 301 4.54 17.90 -16.51
CA ARG A 301 4.46 16.84 -15.48
C ARG A 301 5.75 16.66 -14.70
N VAL A 302 6.91 16.81 -15.35
CA VAL A 302 8.21 16.80 -14.67
C VAL A 302 8.30 17.95 -13.67
N ARG A 303 7.94 19.17 -14.07
CA ARG A 303 7.97 20.35 -13.20
C ARG A 303 7.03 20.17 -12.00
N ASP A 304 5.80 19.74 -12.24
CA ASP A 304 4.81 19.52 -11.19
C ASP A 304 5.29 18.45 -10.19
N ALA A 305 5.95 17.38 -10.69
CA ALA A 305 6.57 16.36 -9.84
C ALA A 305 7.73 16.94 -8.98
N GLU A 306 8.58 17.80 -9.56
CA GLU A 306 9.66 18.47 -8.82
C GLU A 306 9.12 19.34 -7.69
N GLU A 307 8.05 20.09 -7.96
CA GLU A 307 7.38 20.94 -6.97
C GLU A 307 6.83 20.10 -5.81
N CYS A 308 6.06 19.04 -6.11
CA CYS A 308 5.52 18.14 -5.10
C CYS A 308 6.64 17.51 -4.25
N ILE A 309 7.69 16.96 -4.89
CA ILE A 309 8.81 16.33 -4.17
C ILE A 309 9.57 17.36 -3.31
N GLY A 310 9.73 18.59 -3.79
CA GLY A 310 10.40 19.67 -3.06
C GLY A 310 9.69 20.04 -1.76
N GLN A 311 8.36 19.99 -1.73
CA GLN A 311 7.55 20.31 -0.56
C GLN A 311 7.51 19.19 0.49
N LEU A 312 7.63 17.92 0.07
CA LEU A 312 7.45 16.75 0.94
C LEU A 312 8.67 16.38 1.81
N GLY A 313 9.79 17.09 1.64
CA GLY A 313 11.02 16.85 2.41
C GLY A 313 11.79 15.58 1.98
N TYR A 314 12.67 15.08 2.86
CA TYR A 314 13.57 13.96 2.53
C TYR A 314 13.09 12.64 3.13
N SER A 315 12.48 11.77 2.31
CA SER A 315 12.27 10.35 2.60
C SER A 315 13.05 9.46 1.63
N SER A 316 13.21 8.17 1.94
CA SER A 316 13.86 7.21 1.04
C SER A 316 13.05 6.98 -0.24
N SER A 317 11.71 6.95 -0.16
CA SER A 317 10.83 6.81 -1.33
C SER A 317 10.89 8.06 -2.24
N LEU A 318 10.91 9.25 -1.65
CA LEU A 318 11.06 10.51 -2.39
C LEU A 318 12.43 10.63 -3.07
N ARG A 319 13.49 10.06 -2.46
CA ARG A 319 14.81 9.99 -3.10
C ARG A 319 14.77 9.16 -4.37
N ALA A 320 14.16 7.97 -4.34
CA ALA A 320 14.03 7.12 -5.52
C ALA A 320 13.25 7.83 -6.64
N LEU A 321 12.11 8.46 -6.32
CA LEU A 321 11.33 9.24 -7.28
C LEU A 321 12.13 10.41 -7.87
N ARG A 322 12.92 11.11 -7.03
CA ARG A 322 13.80 12.19 -7.48
C ARG A 322 14.89 11.69 -8.42
N ASP A 323 15.52 10.55 -8.12
CA ASP A 323 16.56 9.97 -8.96
C ASP A 323 15.98 9.56 -10.33
N GLU A 324 14.77 8.98 -10.34
CA GLU A 324 14.04 8.67 -11.58
C GLU A 324 13.72 9.93 -12.40
N LEU A 325 13.31 11.00 -11.73
CA LEU A 325 12.98 12.28 -12.36
C LEU A 325 14.22 12.94 -12.97
N ILE A 326 15.36 12.90 -12.28
CA ILE A 326 16.65 13.37 -12.81
C ILE A 326 17.02 12.57 -14.07
N GLN A 327 16.95 11.24 -14.00
CA GLN A 327 17.25 10.40 -15.15
C GLN A 327 16.32 10.70 -16.35
N LEU A 328 15.03 10.94 -16.09
CA LEU A 328 14.07 11.30 -17.13
C LEU A 328 14.43 12.65 -17.79
N LYS A 329 14.83 13.64 -17.00
CA LYS A 329 15.28 14.96 -17.51
C LYS A 329 16.50 14.83 -18.40
N ASP A 330 17.48 14.02 -18.00
CA ASP A 330 18.68 13.77 -18.80
C ASP A 330 18.31 13.11 -20.14
N ASN A 331 17.42 12.10 -20.13
CA ASN A 331 16.94 11.47 -21.35
C ASN A 331 16.21 12.44 -22.29
N ILE A 332 15.41 13.36 -21.74
CA ILE A 332 14.72 14.40 -22.52
C ILE A 332 15.74 15.37 -23.15
N ALA A 333 16.74 15.80 -22.36
CA ALA A 333 17.79 16.69 -22.84
C ALA A 333 18.63 16.06 -23.96
N ASP A 334 18.99 14.78 -23.83
CA ASP A 334 19.69 14.01 -24.86
C ASP A 334 18.88 13.93 -26.15
N TYR A 335 17.59 13.58 -26.05
CA TYR A 335 16.68 13.53 -27.20
C TYR A 335 16.59 14.88 -27.93
N GLN A 336 16.50 15.99 -27.18
CA GLN A 336 16.46 17.33 -27.77
C GLN A 336 17.78 17.66 -28.49
N ARG A 337 18.94 17.33 -27.91
CA ARG A 337 20.25 17.54 -28.54
C ARG A 337 20.39 16.77 -29.85
N ASP A 338 20.01 15.49 -29.85
CA ASP A 338 20.06 14.65 -31.05
C ASP A 338 19.14 15.17 -32.16
N LYS A 339 17.93 15.63 -31.79
CA LYS A 339 16.98 16.23 -32.73
C LYS A 339 17.53 17.53 -33.32
N HIS A 340 18.14 18.42 -32.53
CA HIS A 340 18.77 19.64 -33.03
C HIS A 340 19.96 19.36 -33.96
N ALA A 341 20.79 18.37 -33.64
CA ALA A 341 21.90 17.95 -34.49
C ALA A 341 21.42 17.43 -35.85
N SER A 342 20.27 16.75 -35.89
CA SER A 342 19.69 16.23 -37.14
C SER A 342 19.07 17.30 -38.05
N ILE A 343 18.72 18.48 -37.50
CA ILE A 343 18.04 19.58 -38.23
C ILE A 343 19.02 20.63 -38.75
N SER A 344 20.30 20.62 -38.34
CA SER A 344 21.31 21.54 -38.86
C SER A 344 22.06 20.88 -40.03
N PRO A 345 21.62 21.03 -41.30
CA PRO A 345 22.43 20.60 -42.43
C PRO A 345 23.65 21.53 -42.54
N ASN A 346 24.82 20.93 -42.74
CA ASN A 346 26.04 21.64 -43.16
C ASN A 346 25.83 22.43 -44.45
#